data_AF-A0A8T7BTJ1-F1
#
_entry.id   AF-A0A8T7BTJ1-F1
#
_cell.length_a   1.000
_cell.length_b   1.000
_cell.length_c   1.000
_cell.angle_alpha   90.00
_cell.angle_beta   90.00
_cell.angle_gamma   90.00
#
_symmetry.space_group_name_H-M   'P 1'
#
loop_
_entity.id
_entity.type
_entity.pdbx_description
1 polymer ?
#
loop_
_entity_poly.entity_id
_entity_poly.type
_entity_poly.pdbx_seq_one_letter_code
_entity_poly.pdbx_strand_id
1 'polypeptide(L)'
;MGDVVIKSTTHHYESQPRGIKRWLFTTNHKDIGALYLFFALVMFFVGGAMAMLIRAELYSPGVQYIEPQMFNSVTTLHALIMVFGVVMPGTVGFANWLLPIMIGAPNMALPKMNILSFWILPVAFALLLLAPLLPGAGATGARSLY
;
A
#
# COMPACT_ATOMS: atom_id res chain seq x y z
N MET A 1 -31.84 45.21 -33.88
CA MET A 1 -30.59 44.50 -34.19
C MET A 1 -29.83 44.38 -32.89
N GLY A 2 -29.75 43.16 -32.34
CA GLY A 2 -29.04 42.88 -31.09
C GLY A 2 -29.81 41.98 -30.12
N ASP A 3 -30.32 40.83 -30.57
CA ASP A 3 -30.79 39.80 -29.65
C ASP A 3 -29.59 39.28 -28.87
N VAL A 4 -29.56 39.56 -27.57
CA VAL A 4 -28.56 39.04 -26.64
C VAL A 4 -28.78 37.54 -26.53
N VAL A 5 -28.05 36.78 -27.35
CA VAL A 5 -27.97 35.33 -27.26
C VAL A 5 -27.34 34.98 -25.91
N ILE A 6 -28.17 34.67 -24.92
CA ILE A 6 -27.76 34.00 -23.70
C ILE A 6 -27.23 32.62 -24.12
N LYS A 7 -25.91 32.53 -24.30
CA LYS A 7 -25.22 31.25 -24.46
C LYS A 7 -25.38 30.50 -23.15
N SER A 8 -26.37 29.61 -23.06
CA SER A 8 -26.50 28.69 -21.93
C SER A 8 -25.26 27.80 -21.92
N THR A 9 -24.28 28.16 -21.10
CA THR A 9 -23.11 27.32 -20.82
C THR A 9 -23.62 26.08 -20.09
N THR A 10 -23.99 25.04 -20.84
CA THR A 10 -24.18 23.70 -20.30
C THR A 10 -22.85 23.24 -19.75
N HIS A 11 -22.61 23.52 -18.47
CA HIS A 11 -21.52 22.93 -17.73
C HIS A 11 -21.77 21.41 -17.73
N HIS A 12 -21.07 20.70 -18.61
CA HIS A 12 -21.02 19.25 -18.58
C HIS A 12 -20.40 18.85 -17.24
N TYR A 13 -21.26 18.58 -16.26
CA TYR A 13 -20.85 17.95 -15.02
C TYR A 13 -20.52 16.49 -15.39
N GLU A 14 -19.27 16.22 -15.76
CA GLU A 14 -18.81 14.84 -15.91
C GLU A 14 -19.10 14.13 -14.59
N SER A 15 -20.10 13.27 -14.60
CA SER A 15 -20.51 12.51 -13.43
C SER A 15 -19.32 11.66 -13.00
N GLN A 16 -18.77 11.93 -11.81
CA GLN A 16 -17.70 11.12 -11.25
C GLN A 16 -18.10 9.64 -11.34
N PRO A 17 -17.23 8.77 -11.89
CA PRO A 17 -17.54 7.36 -12.01
C PRO A 17 -17.90 6.80 -10.63
N ARG A 18 -19.03 6.11 -10.51
CA ARG A 18 -19.51 5.52 -9.26
C ARG A 18 -19.02 4.08 -9.12
N GLY A 19 -18.93 3.60 -7.88
CA GLY A 19 -18.55 2.21 -7.57
C GLY A 19 -17.05 1.92 -7.69
N ILE A 20 -16.70 0.69 -8.06
CA ILE A 20 -15.32 0.17 -8.09
C ILE A 20 -14.43 0.94 -9.08
N LYS A 21 -15.01 1.40 -10.20
CA LYS A 21 -14.30 2.23 -11.20
C LYS A 21 -13.78 3.54 -10.61
N ARG A 22 -14.46 4.09 -9.60
CA ARG A 22 -13.99 5.27 -8.87
C ARG A 22 -12.66 4.99 -8.22
N TRP A 23 -12.56 3.92 -7.45
CA TRP A 23 -11.36 3.57 -6.69
C TRP A 23 -10.21 3.12 -7.59
N LEU A 24 -10.51 2.41 -8.68
CA LEU A 24 -9.50 1.98 -9.66
C LEU A 24 -8.84 3.15 -10.40
N PHE A 25 -9.61 4.17 -10.78
CA PHE A 25 -9.15 5.25 -11.65
C PHE A 25 -9.30 6.66 -11.02
N THR A 26 -9.35 6.75 -9.69
CA THR A 26 -9.45 8.04 -9.00
C THR A 26 -8.18 8.85 -9.20
N THR A 27 -8.35 10.16 -9.38
CA THR A 27 -7.26 11.14 -9.37
C THR A 27 -7.30 12.01 -8.12
N ASN A 28 -8.25 11.81 -7.21
CA ASN A 28 -8.38 12.60 -5.99
C ASN A 28 -7.36 12.12 -4.94
N HIS A 29 -6.48 13.03 -4.50
CA HIS A 29 -5.45 12.74 -3.50
C HIS A 29 -5.99 12.18 -2.17
N LYS A 30 -7.24 12.50 -1.78
CA LYS A 30 -7.86 11.94 -0.56
C LYS A 30 -8.24 10.48 -0.73
N ASP A 31 -8.86 10.14 -1.87
CA ASP A 31 -9.23 8.76 -2.19
C ASP A 31 -7.95 7.89 -2.33
N ILE A 32 -6.91 8.42 -2.99
CA ILE A 32 -5.61 7.76 -3.11
C ILE A 32 -4.94 7.60 -1.73
N GLY A 33 -4.92 8.65 -0.89
CA GLY A 33 -4.40 8.57 0.46
C GLY A 33 -5.12 7.52 1.32
N ALA A 34 -6.45 7.42 1.20
CA ALA A 34 -7.23 6.39 1.88
C ALA A 34 -6.89 4.98 1.41
N LEU A 35 -6.62 4.78 0.11
CA LEU A 35 -6.16 3.49 -0.43
C LEU A 35 -4.82 3.06 0.18
N TYR A 36 -3.84 3.98 0.28
CA TYR A 36 -2.56 3.71 0.92
C TYR A 36 -2.71 3.35 2.40
N LEU A 37 -3.55 4.08 3.15
CA LEU A 37 -3.78 3.81 4.57
C LEU A 37 -4.50 2.49 4.79
N PHE A 38 -5.49 2.17 3.96
CA PHE A 38 -6.18 0.88 4.00
C PHE A 38 -5.21 -0.27 3.70
N PHE A 39 -4.37 -0.12 2.68
CA PHE A 39 -3.32 -1.09 2.38
C PHE A 39 -2.36 -1.27 3.57
N ALA A 40 -1.87 -0.17 4.15
CA ALA A 40 -0.98 -0.21 5.30
C ALA A 40 -1.62 -0.93 6.51
N LEU A 41 -2.92 -0.72 6.73
CA LEU A 41 -3.68 -1.39 7.78
C LEU A 41 -3.78 -2.90 7.53
N VAL A 42 -4.05 -3.33 6.29
CA VAL A 42 -4.06 -4.76 5.94
C VAL A 42 -2.68 -5.38 6.16
N MET A 43 -1.62 -4.71 5.67
CA MET A 43 -0.24 -5.18 5.88
C MET A 43 0.16 -5.21 7.35
N PHE A 44 -0.40 -4.31 8.17
CA PHE A 44 -0.17 -4.31 9.62
C PHE A 44 -0.74 -5.58 10.28
N PHE A 45 -1.94 -6.02 9.88
CA PHE A 45 -2.48 -7.29 10.38
C PHE A 45 -1.68 -8.50 9.89
N VAL A 46 -1.22 -8.49 8.64
CA VAL A 46 -0.36 -9.56 8.09
C VAL A 46 0.99 -9.61 8.83
N GLY A 47 1.65 -8.46 8.98
CA GLY A 47 2.88 -8.30 9.77
C GLY A 47 2.69 -8.71 11.23
N GLY A 48 1.59 -8.30 11.84
CA GLY A 48 1.21 -8.63 13.21
C GLY A 48 0.99 -10.13 13.41
N ALA A 49 0.34 -10.80 12.46
CA ALA A 49 0.16 -12.26 12.50
C ALA A 49 1.50 -13.01 12.49
N MET A 50 2.46 -12.59 11.64
CA MET A 50 3.81 -13.15 11.67
C MET A 50 4.54 -12.86 12.99
N ALA A 51 4.36 -11.67 13.57
CA ALA A 51 4.94 -11.36 14.88
C ALA A 51 4.39 -12.28 15.98
N MET A 52 3.10 -12.63 15.92
CA MET A 52 2.50 -13.60 16.84
C MET A 52 3.05 -15.01 16.61
N LEU A 53 3.29 -15.41 15.36
CA LEU A 53 3.93 -16.70 15.05
C LEU A 53 5.36 -16.78 15.60
N ILE A 54 6.16 -15.72 15.42
CA ILE A 54 7.53 -15.64 15.97
C ILE A 54 7.51 -15.74 17.50
N ARG A 55 6.58 -15.03 18.15
CA ARG A 55 6.43 -15.09 19.61
C ARG A 55 5.95 -16.45 20.10
N ALA A 56 5.09 -17.13 19.33
CA ALA A 56 4.65 -18.48 19.66
C ALA A 56 5.82 -19.47 19.63
N GLU A 57 6.69 -19.40 18.61
CA GLU A 57 7.90 -20.23 18.53
C GLU A 57 8.85 -19.99 19.71
N LEU A 58 8.98 -18.74 20.15
CA LEU A 58 9.88 -18.35 21.25
C LEU A 58 9.30 -18.54 22.67
N TYR A 59 8.12 -19.15 22.81
CA TYR A 59 7.45 -19.26 24.12
C TYR A 59 8.20 -20.15 25.13
N SER A 60 8.90 -21.18 24.64
CA SER A 60 9.67 -22.16 25.42
C SER A 60 10.90 -22.56 24.60
N PRO A 61 12.04 -22.84 25.23
CA PRO A 61 13.25 -23.26 24.50
C PRO A 61 13.02 -24.56 23.71
N GLY A 62 13.62 -24.64 22.52
CA GLY A 62 13.47 -25.75 21.57
C GLY A 62 12.72 -25.35 20.30
N VAL A 63 12.57 -26.28 19.36
CA VAL A 63 11.74 -26.11 18.16
C VAL A 63 10.32 -26.54 18.50
N GLN A 64 9.33 -25.70 18.24
CA GLN A 64 7.94 -25.93 18.60
C GLN A 64 7.03 -26.10 17.38
N TYR A 65 6.97 -25.08 16.51
CA TYR A 65 6.00 -24.99 15.42
C TYR A 65 6.66 -24.91 14.05
N ILE A 66 7.80 -24.22 13.93
CA ILE A 66 8.45 -23.97 12.64
C ILE A 66 9.94 -24.33 12.65
N GLU A 67 10.41 -24.96 11.57
CA GLU A 67 11.83 -25.28 11.42
C GLU A 67 12.71 -24.03 11.37
N PRO A 68 13.98 -24.11 11.79
CA PRO A 68 14.87 -22.94 11.89
C PRO A 68 15.00 -22.12 10.59
N GLN A 69 14.98 -22.79 9.42
CA GLN A 69 15.04 -22.09 8.13
C GLN A 69 13.77 -21.29 7.83
N MET A 70 12.60 -21.82 8.21
CA MET A 70 11.33 -21.12 8.11
C MET A 70 11.26 -19.96 9.11
N PHE A 71 11.78 -20.13 10.33
CA PHE A 71 11.85 -19.06 11.33
C PHE A 71 12.62 -17.83 10.83
N ASN A 72 13.80 -18.04 10.21
CA ASN A 72 14.58 -16.96 9.61
C ASN A 72 13.79 -16.26 8.50
N SER A 73 13.12 -17.04 7.65
CA SER A 73 12.30 -16.52 6.54
C SER A 73 11.13 -15.66 7.02
N VAL A 74 10.36 -16.16 8.00
CA VAL A 74 9.23 -15.45 8.61
C VAL A 74 9.70 -14.15 9.28
N THR A 75 10.84 -14.18 9.97
CA THR A 75 11.40 -13.00 10.64
C THR A 75 11.83 -11.93 9.62
N THR A 76 12.51 -12.32 8.54
CA THR A 76 12.86 -11.39 7.46
C THR A 76 11.63 -10.82 6.77
N LEU A 77 10.62 -11.65 6.45
CA LEU A 77 9.38 -11.20 5.84
C LEU A 77 8.61 -10.24 6.76
N HIS A 78 8.54 -10.53 8.06
CA HIS A 78 7.94 -9.62 9.05
C HIS A 78 8.60 -8.24 8.98
N ALA A 79 9.93 -8.17 9.00
CA ALA A 79 10.64 -6.89 8.93
C ALA A 79 10.37 -6.14 7.61
N LEU A 80 10.44 -6.83 6.46
CA LEU A 80 10.16 -6.23 5.15
C LEU A 80 8.73 -5.73 5.04
N ILE A 81 7.76 -6.49 5.55
CA ILE A 81 6.35 -6.11 5.55
C ILE A 81 6.09 -4.92 6.47
N MET A 82 6.69 -4.87 7.65
CA MET A 82 6.51 -3.74 8.56
C MET A 82 7.11 -2.45 7.98
N VAL A 83 8.31 -2.52 7.40
CA VAL A 83 8.98 -1.32 6.85
C VAL A 83 8.32 -0.88 5.53
N PHE A 84 8.29 -1.74 4.53
CA PHE A 84 7.83 -1.39 3.18
C PHE A 84 6.31 -1.45 3.03
N GLY A 85 5.61 -2.20 3.88
CA GLY A 85 4.17 -2.47 3.76
C GLY A 85 3.34 -1.64 4.73
N VAL A 86 3.88 -1.28 5.89
CA VAL A 86 3.17 -0.48 6.91
C VAL A 86 3.74 0.93 6.98
N VAL A 87 5.04 1.09 7.29
CA VAL A 87 5.63 2.41 7.58
C VAL A 87 5.67 3.30 6.32
N MET A 88 6.23 2.81 5.21
CA MET A 88 6.29 3.62 3.99
C MET A 88 4.88 3.92 3.42
N PRO A 89 3.99 2.94 3.24
CA PRO A 89 2.66 3.22 2.70
C PRO A 89 1.81 4.06 3.65
N GLY A 90 1.97 3.88 4.97
CA GLY A 90 1.32 4.73 5.97
C GLY A 90 1.74 6.19 5.84
N THR A 91 3.04 6.46 5.80
CA THR A 91 3.56 7.83 5.67
C THR A 91 3.20 8.45 4.33
N VAL A 92 3.31 7.71 3.22
CA VAL A 92 2.90 8.16 1.88
C VAL A 92 1.39 8.38 1.79
N GLY A 93 0.58 7.57 2.46
CA GLY A 93 -0.87 7.73 2.54
C GLY A 93 -1.28 9.02 3.26
N PHE A 94 -0.66 9.29 4.40
CA PHE A 94 -0.84 10.57 5.10
C PHE A 94 -0.35 11.76 4.28
N ALA A 95 0.80 11.64 3.61
CA ALA A 95 1.31 12.68 2.72
C ALA A 95 0.33 13.01 1.59
N ASN A 96 -0.24 11.98 0.95
CA ASN A 96 -1.27 12.17 -0.08
C ASN A 96 -2.52 12.87 0.43
N TRP A 97 -2.94 12.54 1.66
CA TRP A 97 -4.12 13.17 2.23
C TRP A 97 -3.85 14.62 2.66
N LEU A 98 -2.76 14.85 3.40
CA LEU A 98 -2.50 16.08 4.12
C LEU A 98 -1.71 17.12 3.31
N LEU A 99 -0.75 16.73 2.46
CA LEU A 99 0.12 17.71 1.80
C LEU A 99 -0.65 18.71 0.94
N PRO A 100 -1.59 18.32 0.05
CA PRO A 100 -2.35 19.29 -0.75
C PRO A 100 -3.19 20.23 0.12
N ILE A 101 -3.70 19.74 1.26
CA ILE A 101 -4.46 20.54 2.22
C ILE A 101 -3.56 21.57 2.90
N MET A 102 -2.38 21.16 3.34
CA MET A 102 -1.41 22.04 4.02
C MET A 102 -0.89 23.17 3.13
N ILE A 103 -0.70 22.90 1.83
CA ILE A 103 -0.23 23.89 0.86
C ILE A 103 -1.36 24.64 0.15
N GLY A 104 -2.62 24.32 0.45
CA GLY A 104 -3.80 24.93 -0.20
C GLY A 104 -3.98 24.58 -1.68
N ALA A 105 -3.35 23.50 -2.15
CA ALA A 105 -3.46 23.06 -3.55
C ALA A 105 -4.72 22.21 -3.76
N PRO A 106 -5.37 22.30 -4.94
CA PRO A 106 -6.56 21.51 -5.25
C PRO A 106 -6.27 20.01 -5.41
N ASN A 107 -5.04 19.62 -5.77
CA ASN A 107 -4.63 18.22 -5.92
C ASN A 107 -3.10 18.07 -5.94
N MET A 108 -2.60 16.83 -6.02
CA MET A 108 -1.18 16.52 -6.26
C MET A 108 -0.72 17.03 -7.63
N ALA A 109 0.58 17.38 -7.77
CA ALA A 109 1.14 17.93 -9.01
C ALA A 109 0.96 17.01 -10.24
N LEU A 110 1.02 15.69 -10.05
CA LEU A 110 0.84 14.68 -11.09
C LEU A 110 -0.23 13.64 -10.69
N PRO A 111 -1.53 13.95 -10.80
CA PRO A 111 -2.60 13.09 -10.27
C PRO A 111 -2.66 11.68 -10.89
N LYS A 112 -2.39 11.54 -12.19
CA LYS A 112 -2.41 10.25 -12.89
C LYS A 112 -1.23 9.34 -12.52
N MET A 113 -0.06 9.93 -12.27
CA MET A 113 1.11 9.17 -11.81
C MET A 113 0.95 8.71 -10.36
N ASN A 114 0.19 9.45 -9.56
CA ASN A 114 -0.06 9.12 -8.17
C ASN A 114 -0.93 7.86 -7.98
N ILE A 115 -1.97 7.67 -8.80
CA ILE A 115 -2.74 6.42 -8.76
C ILE A 115 -1.91 5.24 -9.29
N LEU A 116 -1.04 5.47 -10.27
CA LEU A 116 -0.10 4.46 -10.76
C LEU A 116 0.88 4.02 -9.66
N SER A 117 1.44 4.97 -8.88
CA SER A 117 2.33 4.63 -7.78
C SER A 117 1.64 3.79 -6.70
N PHE A 118 0.33 3.98 -6.50
CA PHE A 118 -0.44 3.10 -5.62
C PHE A 118 -0.52 1.68 -6.19
N TRP A 119 -0.86 1.51 -7.48
CA TRP A 119 -1.06 0.18 -8.07
C TRP A 119 0.21 -0.66 -8.21
N ILE A 120 1.38 -0.04 -8.29
CA ILE A 120 2.66 -0.78 -8.27
C ILE A 120 2.87 -1.46 -6.91
N LEU A 121 2.39 -0.84 -5.83
CA LEU A 121 2.59 -1.31 -4.45
C LEU A 121 1.98 -2.70 -4.17
N PRO A 122 0.67 -2.97 -4.40
CA PRO A 122 0.10 -4.29 -4.16
C PRO A 122 0.68 -5.36 -5.09
N VAL A 123 1.10 -5.00 -6.31
CA VAL A 123 1.78 -5.94 -7.22
C VAL A 123 3.15 -6.32 -6.66
N ALA A 124 3.95 -5.35 -6.21
CA ALA A 124 5.24 -5.62 -5.58
C ALA A 124 5.10 -6.46 -4.31
N PHE A 125 4.08 -6.19 -3.49
CA PHE A 125 3.81 -6.97 -2.28
C PHE A 125 3.29 -8.39 -2.56
N ALA A 126 2.48 -8.57 -3.61
CA ALA A 126 2.10 -9.90 -4.05
C ALA A 126 3.32 -10.73 -4.44
N LEU A 127 4.27 -10.13 -5.17
CA LEU A 127 5.55 -10.79 -5.51
C LEU A 127 6.39 -11.12 -4.28
N LEU A 128 6.47 -10.21 -3.31
CA LEU A 128 7.18 -10.44 -2.04
C LEU A 128 6.57 -11.61 -1.26
N LEU A 129 5.24 -11.69 -1.17
CA LEU A 129 4.53 -12.76 -0.47
C LEU A 129 4.62 -14.11 -1.19
N LEU A 130 4.79 -14.11 -2.51
CA LEU A 130 5.04 -15.33 -3.30
C LEU A 130 6.48 -15.82 -3.21
N ALA A 131 7.44 -14.95 -2.87
CA ALA A 131 8.86 -15.29 -2.84
C ALA A 131 9.18 -16.58 -2.04
N PRO A 132 8.60 -16.83 -0.84
CA PRO A 132 8.88 -18.04 -0.06
C PRO A 132 8.42 -19.35 -0.71
N LEU A 133 7.55 -19.29 -1.71
CA LEU A 133 7.07 -20.46 -2.46
C LEU A 133 8.10 -20.93 -3.50
N LEU A 134 9.11 -20.11 -3.81
CA LEU A 134 10.16 -20.46 -4.76
C LEU A 134 11.23 -21.34 -4.07
N PRO A 135 11.74 -22.37 -4.76
CA PRO A 135 12.84 -23.19 -4.24
C PRO A 135 14.04 -22.32 -3.84
N GLY A 136 14.51 -22.44 -2.60
CA GLY A 136 15.69 -21.74 -2.09
C GLY A 136 15.45 -20.34 -1.52
N ALA A 137 14.23 -19.81 -1.55
CA ALA A 137 13.93 -18.46 -1.06
C ALA A 137 14.14 -18.28 0.46
N GLY A 138 13.99 -19.34 1.25
CA GLY A 138 14.24 -19.30 2.69
C GLY A 138 15.71 -19.26 3.10
N ALA A 139 16.64 -19.40 2.14
CA ALA A 139 18.09 -19.41 2.41
C ALA A 139 18.75 -18.02 2.27
N THR A 140 18.06 -17.02 1.70
CA THR A 140 18.73 -15.81 1.20
C THR A 140 18.75 -14.65 2.20
N GLY A 141 17.74 -14.51 3.07
CA GLY A 141 17.63 -13.36 3.99
C GLY A 141 18.68 -13.30 5.09
N ALA A 142 19.18 -14.45 5.55
CA ALA A 142 20.18 -14.53 6.64
C ALA A 142 21.63 -14.62 6.14
N ARG A 143 21.87 -14.92 4.85
CA ARG A 143 23.21 -15.11 4.28
C ARG A 143 23.75 -13.89 3.52
N SER A 144 22.92 -12.87 3.23
CA SER A 144 23.31 -11.71 2.42
C SER A 144 23.77 -10.48 3.21
N LEU A 145 23.99 -10.59 4.53
CA LEU A 145 24.45 -9.48 5.39
C LEU A 145 25.85 -9.71 5.99
N TYR A 146 26.60 -10.67 5.44
CA TYR A 146 28.02 -10.89 5.72
C TYR A 146 28.79 -11.08 4.41
#